data_AF-B5B2K7-F1
#
_entry.id   AF-B5B2K7-F1
#
_cell.length_a   1.000
_cell.length_b   1.000
_cell.length_c   1.000
_cell.angle_alpha   90.00
_cell.angle_beta   90.00
_cell.angle_gamma   90.00
#
_symmetry.space_group_name_H-M   'P 1'
#
loop_
_entity.id
_entity.type
_entity.pdbx_description
1 polymer ?
#
loop_
_entity_poly.entity_id
_entity_poly.type
_entity_poly.pdbx_seq_one_letter_code
_entity_poly.pdbx_strand_id
1 'polypeptide(L)' 'MLEVAAEPTRRRLLQLLAPGERTVTQLASQF' A
#
# COMPACT_ATOMS: atom_id res chain seq x y z
N MET A 1 4.05 -8.40 13.11
CA MET A 1 3.49 -8.52 11.74
C MET A 1 2.08 -7.95 11.64
N LEU A 2 1.13 -8.35 12.50
CA LEU A 2 -0.28 -7.90 12.42
C LEU A 2 -0.49 -6.39 12.65
N GLU A 3 0.30 -5.75 13.52
CA GLU A 3 0.16 -4.33 13.86
C GLU A 3 0.46 -3.37 12.70
N VAL A 4 1.31 -3.77 11.75
CA VAL A 4 1.69 -2.94 10.61
C VAL A 4 0.54 -2.84 9.60
N ALA A 5 -0.25 -3.91 9.43
CA ALA A 5 -1.41 -3.95 8.55
C ALA A 5 -2.69 -3.39 9.19
N ALA A 6 -2.67 -3.07 10.49
CA ALA A 6 -3.77 -2.41 11.18
C ALA A 6 -3.90 -0.92 10.76
N GLU A 7 -2.81 -0.30 10.29
CA GLU A 7 -2.85 1.06 9.78
C GLU A 7 -3.53 1.07 8.38
N PRO A 8 -4.62 1.86 8.20
CA PRO A 8 -5.43 1.84 6.97
C PRO A 8 -4.64 2.12 5.70
N THR A 9 -3.70 3.06 5.74
CA THR A 9 -2.88 3.47 4.59
C THR A 9 -1.96 2.33 4.16
N ARG A 10 -1.26 1.68 5.11
CA ARG A 10 -0.41 0.51 4.87
C ARG A 10 -1.18 -0.66 4.29
N ARG A 11 -2.39 -0.95 4.80
CA ARG A 11 -3.25 -1.98 4.22
C ARG A 11 -3.62 -1.65 2.77
N ARG A 12 -3.92 -0.40 2.47
CA ARG A 12 -4.22 0.04 1.10
C ARG A 12 -3.01 -0.06 0.19
N LEU A 13 -1.82 0.31 0.66
CA LEU A 13 -0.57 0.14 -0.07
C LEU A 13 -0.30 -1.34 -0.40
N LEU A 14 -0.52 -2.26 0.54
CA LEU A 14 -0.39 -3.70 0.31
C LEU A 14 -1.36 -4.20 -0.78
N GLN A 15 -2.60 -3.72 -0.80
CA GLN A 15 -3.56 -4.05 -1.86
C GLN A 15 -3.11 -3.53 -3.23
N LEU A 16 -2.56 -2.31 -3.30
CA LEU A 16 -2.09 -1.71 -4.54
C LEU A 16 -0.84 -2.41 -5.10
N LEU A 17 -0.02 -2.98 -4.22
CA LEU A 17 1.19 -3.74 -4.57
C LEU A 17 0.91 -5.22 -4.87
N ALA A 18 -0.26 -5.75 -4.55
CA ALA A 18 -0.62 -7.15 -4.80
C ALA A 18 -0.45 -7.58 -6.29
N PRO A 19 -0.75 -6.74 -7.29
CA PRO A 19 -0.53 -7.10 -8.71
C PRO A 19 0.93 -7.01 -9.18
N GLY A 20 1.83 -6.38 -8.41
CA GLY A 20 3.21 -6.14 -8.79
C GLY A 20 3.81 -4.84 -8.27
N GLU A 21 5.09 -4.64 -8.57
CA GLU A 21 5.86 -3.47 -8.14
C GLU A 21 5.29 -2.16 -8.68
N ARG A 22 5.35 -1.12 -7.87
CA ARG A 22 4.93 0.25 -8.22
C ARG A 22 5.89 1.26 -7.60
N THR A 23 6.04 2.41 -8.25
CA THR A 23 6.82 3.52 -7.69
C THR A 23 6.03 4.21 -6.58
N VAL A 24 6.74 4.91 -5.70
CA VAL A 24 6.13 5.73 -4.64
C VAL A 24 5.19 6.77 -5.22
N THR A 25 5.56 7.43 -6.33
CA THR A 25 4.70 8.41 -7.02
C THR A 25 3.40 7.79 -7.53
N GLN A 26 3.45 6.57 -8.08
CA GLN A 26 2.25 5.86 -8.54
C GLN A 26 1.33 5.44 -7.38
N LEU A 27 1.90 5.12 -6.21
CA LEU A 27 1.12 4.80 -5.01
C LEU A 27 0.50 6.06 -4.40
N ALA A 28 1.28 7.15 -4.32
CA ALA A 28 0.83 8.42 -3.77
C ALA A 28 -0.31 9.04 -4.58
N SER A 29 -0.40 8.79 -5.89
CA SER A 29 -1.50 9.28 -6.71
C SER A 29 -2.86 8.62 -6.45
N GLN A 30 -2.92 7.61 -5.55
CA GLN A 30 -4.13 6.87 -5.19
C GLN A 30 -4.71 7.29 -3.83
N PHE A 31 -4.11 8.29 -3.18
CA PHE A 31 -4.50 8.90 -1.92
C PHE A 31 -4.67 10.41 -2.11
#